data_AF-A0A097BRG2-F1
#
_entry.id   AF-A0A097BRG2-F1
#
_cell.length_a   1.000
_cell.length_b   1.000
_cell.length_c   1.000
_cell.angle_alpha   90.00
_cell.angle_beta   90.00
_cell.angle_gamma   90.00
#
_symmetry.space_group_name_H-M   'P 1'
#
loop_
_entity.id
_entity.type
_entity.pdbx_description
1 polymer ?
#
loop_
_entity_poly.entity_id
_entity_poly.type
_entity_poly.pdbx_seq_one_letter_code
_entity_poly.pdbx_strand_id
1 'polypeptide(L)'
;CVVSDGRAKINPRTRALLAGMGVYQEGIAKQQVNSKDVTAHIYEYTTQVGMTIKNDVVSLVPKQQPVQMLFCLKEKNQKKINSHRWFFQAFGRVLDPNICVLIDAGTKPGGNSIYHLWKAFDLEPMCAGACGEIKAMLGTGGKHLLNPLVATQNFEYKMSNILDKPLESAFGFISVLPGAFSAYRYVALQNDKNGQGPLEKYFAGEKLEGAGAGIFTSNMYLAEDRILCFELVT
;
A
#
# COMPACT_ATOMS: atom_id res chain seq x y z
N CYS A 1 -5.29 7.72 -4.33
CA CYS A 1 -5.85 7.90 -2.97
C CYS A 1 -4.75 7.61 -1.96
N VAL A 2 -4.65 8.40 -0.89
CA VAL A 2 -3.75 8.16 0.25
C VAL A 2 -4.60 8.07 1.51
N VAL A 3 -4.51 6.96 2.25
CA VAL A 3 -5.21 6.76 3.52
C VAL A 3 -4.20 6.85 4.66
N SER A 4 -4.38 7.82 5.56
CA SER A 4 -3.56 8.00 6.76
C SER A 4 -4.31 7.48 7.99
N ASP A 5 -3.69 6.56 8.72
CA ASP A 5 -4.30 5.84 9.83
C ASP A 5 -4.14 6.56 11.18
N GLY A 6 -5.14 7.37 11.52
CA GLY A 6 -5.24 8.06 12.79
C GLY A 6 -4.65 9.47 12.74
N ARG A 7 -5.50 10.45 13.06
CA ARG A 7 -5.17 11.89 13.02
C ARG A 7 -4.03 12.25 13.96
N ALA A 8 -3.98 11.61 15.12
CA ALA A 8 -2.93 11.83 16.12
C ALA A 8 -1.60 11.13 15.79
N LYS A 9 -1.58 10.23 14.80
CA LYS A 9 -0.40 9.39 14.47
C LYS A 9 0.29 9.78 13.17
N ILE A 10 -0.30 10.65 12.36
CA ILE A 10 0.32 11.14 11.13
C ILE A 10 1.67 11.81 11.42
N ASN A 11 2.68 11.47 10.62
CA ASN A 11 4.01 12.06 10.76
C ASN A 11 3.96 13.59 10.45
N PRO A 12 4.56 14.46 11.28
CA PRO A 12 4.55 15.91 11.05
C PRO A 12 5.15 16.35 9.71
N ARG A 13 6.22 15.68 9.23
CA ARG A 13 6.83 15.99 7.92
C ARG A 13 5.90 15.60 6.78
N THR A 14 5.25 14.45 6.87
CA THR A 14 4.22 14.03 5.88
C THR A 14 3.07 15.02 5.85
N ARG A 15 2.59 15.47 7.03
CA ARG A 15 1.52 16.47 7.14
C ARG A 15 1.92 17.82 6.52
N ALA A 16 3.13 18.30 6.79
CA ALA A 16 3.66 19.54 6.21
C ALA A 16 3.79 19.44 4.67
N LEU A 17 4.24 18.29 4.17
CA LEU A 17 4.33 18.04 2.73
C LEU A 17 2.95 18.04 2.05
N LEU A 18 1.97 17.35 2.63
CA LEU A 18 0.59 17.34 2.12
C LEU A 18 -0.03 18.74 2.13
N ALA A 19 0.27 19.54 3.16
CA ALA A 19 -0.14 20.95 3.21
C ALA A 19 0.51 21.78 2.10
N GLY A 20 1.83 21.63 1.91
CA GLY A 20 2.56 22.31 0.84
C GLY A 20 2.10 21.93 -0.57
N MET A 21 1.61 20.69 -0.75
CA MET A 21 1.00 20.24 -2.00
C MET A 21 -0.44 20.71 -2.19
N GLY A 22 -1.03 21.39 -1.20
CA GLY A 22 -2.42 21.87 -1.20
C GLY A 22 -3.47 20.82 -0.84
N VAL A 23 -3.06 19.58 -0.58
CA VAL A 23 -3.94 18.42 -0.37
C VAL A 23 -4.45 18.33 1.07
N TYR A 24 -3.83 19.04 2.02
CA TYR A 24 -4.23 19.07 3.42
C TYR A 24 -4.26 20.50 3.95
N GLN A 25 -5.24 20.81 4.80
CA GLN A 25 -5.38 22.13 5.43
C GLN A 25 -5.47 21.98 6.94
N GLU A 26 -4.57 22.64 7.66
CA GLU A 26 -4.52 22.60 9.13
C GLU A 26 -5.67 23.43 9.73
N GLY A 27 -6.23 22.95 10.85
CA GLY A 27 -7.31 23.65 11.58
C GLY A 27 -8.74 23.37 11.10
N ILE A 28 -8.92 22.72 9.95
CA ILE A 28 -10.27 22.40 9.42
C ILE A 28 -10.87 21.14 10.07
N ALA A 29 -10.02 20.15 10.37
CA ALA A 29 -10.45 18.86 10.90
C ALA A 29 -11.10 18.97 12.29
N LYS A 30 -12.39 18.61 12.40
CA LYS A 30 -13.15 18.62 13.66
C LYS A 30 -13.35 17.22 14.23
N GLN A 31 -13.36 17.07 15.55
CA GLN A 31 -13.63 15.77 16.18
C GLN A 31 -15.11 15.37 16.09
N GLN A 32 -16.01 16.35 16.15
CA GLN A 32 -17.45 16.16 16.07
C GLN A 32 -18.10 17.18 15.14
N VAL A 33 -19.16 16.74 14.47
CA VAL A 33 -20.07 17.58 13.66
C VAL A 33 -21.49 17.18 14.00
N ASN A 34 -22.34 18.15 14.37
CA ASN A 34 -23.73 17.90 14.78
C ASN A 34 -23.85 16.81 15.87
N SER A 35 -22.97 16.87 16.87
CA SER A 35 -22.88 15.89 17.98
C SER A 35 -22.59 14.44 17.55
N LYS A 36 -22.13 14.23 16.32
CA LYS A 36 -21.66 12.93 15.82
C LYS A 36 -20.15 12.94 15.69
N ASP A 37 -19.52 11.87 16.14
CA ASP A 37 -18.08 11.67 15.99
C ASP A 37 -17.70 11.56 14.51
N VAL A 38 -16.66 12.31 14.12
CA VAL A 38 -16.09 12.22 12.78
C VAL A 38 -15.26 10.94 12.66
N THR A 39 -15.52 10.16 11.62
CA THR A 39 -14.79 8.92 11.34
C THR A 39 -13.50 9.16 10.57
N ALA A 40 -13.56 10.06 9.58
CA ALA A 40 -12.42 10.46 8.76
C ALA A 40 -12.64 11.85 8.14
N HIS A 41 -11.54 12.49 7.75
CA HIS A 41 -11.51 13.74 7.00
C HIS A 41 -11.03 13.46 5.59
N ILE A 42 -11.81 13.83 4.59
CA ILE A 42 -11.49 13.58 3.18
C ILE A 42 -11.17 14.92 2.52
N TYR A 43 -10.03 14.99 1.86
CA TYR A 43 -9.55 16.14 1.11
C TYR A 43 -9.33 15.70 -0.33
N GLU A 44 -9.83 16.49 -1.26
CA GLU A 44 -9.66 16.25 -2.69
C GLU A 44 -9.09 17.50 -3.35
N TYR A 45 -8.00 17.34 -4.07
CA TYR A 45 -7.31 18.46 -4.70
C TYR A 45 -6.48 18.00 -5.90
N THR A 46 -6.51 18.78 -6.99
CA THR A 46 -5.61 18.59 -8.13
C THR A 46 -4.32 19.36 -7.88
N THR A 47 -3.25 18.67 -7.46
CA THR A 47 -1.97 19.32 -7.19
C THR A 47 -1.17 19.52 -8.48
N GLN A 48 -0.63 20.72 -8.67
CA GLN A 48 0.40 21.04 -9.67
C GLN A 48 1.76 21.28 -9.01
N VAL A 49 1.90 20.84 -7.76
CA VAL A 49 3.14 20.97 -6.99
C VAL A 49 3.82 19.61 -6.95
N GLY A 50 5.02 19.56 -7.50
CA GLY A 50 5.96 18.45 -7.34
C GLY A 50 6.88 18.66 -6.14
N MET A 51 7.76 17.68 -5.92
CA MET A 51 8.79 17.77 -4.88
C MET A 51 10.13 17.30 -5.40
N THR A 52 11.20 17.89 -4.87
CA THR A 52 12.58 17.42 -5.04
C THR A 52 13.19 17.21 -3.66
N ILE A 53 14.08 16.21 -3.54
CA ILE A 53 14.77 15.91 -2.30
C ILE A 53 16.26 16.04 -2.55
N LYS A 54 16.93 16.95 -1.85
CA LYS A 54 18.38 17.15 -1.92
C LYS A 54 18.94 17.23 -0.50
N ASN A 55 19.88 16.35 -0.16
CA ASN A 55 20.48 16.27 1.18
C ASN A 55 19.42 16.24 2.30
N ASP A 56 18.40 15.37 2.15
CA ASP A 56 17.24 15.24 3.05
C ASP A 56 16.36 16.49 3.21
N VAL A 57 16.61 17.54 2.43
CA VAL A 57 15.74 18.71 2.34
C VAL A 57 14.72 18.49 1.22
N VAL A 58 13.45 18.53 1.60
CA VAL A 58 12.33 18.49 0.66
C VAL A 58 12.03 19.90 0.19
N SER A 59 12.09 20.14 -1.12
CA SER A 59 11.73 21.41 -1.75
C SER A 59 10.55 21.20 -2.69
N LEU A 60 9.55 22.06 -2.58
CA LEU A 60 8.40 22.07 -3.47
C LEU A 60 8.79 22.74 -4.78
N VAL A 61 8.39 22.15 -5.90
CA VAL A 61 8.67 22.68 -7.24
C VAL A 61 7.40 22.71 -8.07
N PRO A 62 7.18 23.72 -8.91
CA PRO A 62 6.08 23.67 -9.88
C PRO A 62 6.22 22.43 -10.77
N LYS A 63 5.12 21.71 -10.97
CA LYS A 63 5.05 20.56 -11.88
C LYS A 63 4.02 20.85 -12.95
N GLN A 64 4.40 20.63 -14.21
CA GLN A 64 3.52 20.92 -15.35
C GLN A 64 2.33 19.96 -15.43
N GLN A 65 2.50 18.71 -14.99
CA GLN A 65 1.46 17.68 -15.04
C GLN A 65 0.63 17.69 -13.74
N PRO A 66 -0.66 18.07 -13.78
CA PRO A 66 -1.54 18.00 -12.62
C PRO A 66 -1.74 16.55 -12.19
N VAL A 67 -1.82 16.31 -10.88
CA VAL A 67 -2.14 15.01 -10.29
C VAL A 67 -3.35 15.15 -9.39
N GLN A 68 -4.41 14.39 -9.66
CA GLN A 68 -5.57 14.33 -8.79
C GLN A 68 -5.22 13.53 -7.53
N MET A 69 -5.38 14.16 -6.36
CA MET A 69 -5.10 13.55 -5.08
C MET A 69 -6.36 13.52 -4.22
N LEU A 70 -6.67 12.33 -3.73
CA LEU A 70 -7.66 12.09 -2.68
C LEU A 70 -6.89 11.68 -1.42
N PHE A 71 -6.96 12.47 -0.36
CA PHE A 71 -6.35 12.20 0.92
C PHE A 71 -7.42 11.96 1.99
N CYS A 72 -7.37 10.80 2.63
CA CYS A 72 -8.25 10.42 3.72
C CYS A 72 -7.45 10.35 5.02
N LEU A 73 -7.80 11.16 6.00
CA LEU A 73 -7.22 11.17 7.34
C LEU A 73 -8.24 10.58 8.33
N LYS A 74 -8.02 9.33 8.73
CA LYS A 74 -8.88 8.65 9.71
C LYS A 74 -8.74 9.31 11.09
N GLU A 75 -9.84 9.44 11.84
CA GLU A 75 -9.76 10.03 13.17
C GLU A 75 -9.05 9.08 14.16
N LYS A 76 -9.39 7.78 14.11
CA LYS A 76 -8.83 6.72 14.96
C LYS A 76 -7.80 5.89 14.18
N ASN A 77 -6.75 5.47 14.86
CA ASN A 77 -5.82 4.46 14.36
C ASN A 77 -6.46 3.07 14.53
N GLN A 78 -6.63 2.34 13.44
CA GLN A 78 -7.26 1.01 13.40
C GLN A 78 -6.40 -0.05 12.69
N LYS A 79 -5.08 0.18 12.59
CA LYS A 79 -4.07 -0.68 11.97
C LYS A 79 -4.20 -0.82 10.44
N LYS A 80 -3.28 -1.62 9.87
CA LYS A 80 -3.07 -1.87 8.42
C LYS A 80 -4.34 -2.38 7.74
N ILE A 81 -4.91 -3.49 8.21
CA ILE A 81 -6.05 -4.16 7.54
C ILE A 81 -7.25 -3.22 7.42
N ASN A 82 -7.53 -2.43 8.45
CA ASN A 82 -8.66 -1.48 8.39
C ASN A 82 -8.41 -0.39 7.35
N SER A 83 -7.17 0.09 7.25
CA SER A 83 -6.78 1.06 6.23
C SER A 83 -6.88 0.47 4.81
N HIS A 84 -6.57 -0.81 4.63
CA HIS A 84 -6.83 -1.54 3.39
C HIS A 84 -8.33 -1.65 3.10
N ARG A 85 -9.18 -1.82 4.12
CA ARG A 85 -10.64 -1.83 3.95
C ARG A 85 -11.16 -0.49 3.42
N TRP A 86 -10.70 0.63 3.98
CA TRP A 86 -10.99 1.96 3.45
C TRP A 86 -10.54 2.09 1.99
N PHE A 87 -9.34 1.59 1.67
CA PHE A 87 -8.80 1.65 0.32
C PHE A 87 -9.60 0.81 -0.69
N PHE A 88 -9.83 -0.47 -0.42
CA PHE A 88 -10.48 -1.40 -1.36
C PHE A 88 -12.00 -1.32 -1.37
N GLN A 89 -12.65 -1.29 -0.20
CA GLN A 89 -14.11 -1.44 -0.07
C GLN A 89 -14.85 -0.09 0.02
N ALA A 90 -14.19 0.99 0.46
CA ALA A 90 -14.79 2.32 0.46
C ALA A 90 -14.39 3.11 -0.79
N PHE A 91 -13.11 3.48 -0.92
CA PHE A 91 -12.64 4.30 -2.05
C PHE A 91 -12.62 3.53 -3.36
N GLY A 92 -12.12 2.29 -3.37
CA GLY A 92 -12.09 1.45 -4.56
C GLY A 92 -13.48 1.27 -5.18
N ARG A 93 -14.51 1.08 -4.35
CA ARG A 93 -15.90 0.92 -4.82
C ARG A 93 -16.43 2.14 -5.56
N VAL A 94 -16.01 3.34 -5.16
CA VAL A 94 -16.45 4.60 -5.76
C VAL A 94 -15.60 4.97 -6.98
N LEU A 95 -14.29 4.76 -6.88
CA LEU A 95 -13.33 5.13 -7.92
C LEU A 95 -13.24 4.11 -9.06
N ASP A 96 -13.69 2.88 -8.81
CA ASP A 96 -13.61 1.72 -9.73
C ASP A 96 -12.25 1.62 -10.45
N PRO A 97 -11.13 1.51 -9.70
CA PRO A 97 -9.81 1.53 -10.31
C PRO A 97 -9.54 0.25 -11.10
N ASN A 98 -8.83 0.34 -12.22
CA ASN A 98 -8.35 -0.88 -12.91
C ASN A 98 -7.31 -1.65 -12.08
N ILE A 99 -6.39 -0.90 -11.46
CA ILE A 99 -5.24 -1.44 -10.74
C ILE A 99 -5.12 -0.71 -9.40
N CYS A 100 -4.92 -1.50 -8.35
CA CYS A 100 -4.66 -1.06 -6.99
C CYS A 100 -3.20 -1.29 -6.64
N VAL A 101 -2.46 -0.23 -6.29
CA VAL A 101 -1.05 -0.33 -5.87
C VAL A 101 -0.95 -0.11 -4.38
N LEU A 102 -0.29 -1.04 -3.68
CA LEU A 102 0.05 -0.95 -2.26
C LEU A 102 1.54 -0.64 -2.12
N ILE A 103 1.85 0.37 -1.30
CA ILE A 103 3.21 0.81 -1.03
C ILE A 103 3.35 1.03 0.47
N ASP A 104 4.25 0.30 1.12
CA ASP A 104 4.51 0.50 2.54
C ASP A 104 5.19 1.85 2.80
N ALA A 105 4.90 2.41 3.97
CA ALA A 105 5.61 3.58 4.46
C ALA A 105 7.12 3.24 4.63
N GLY A 106 7.98 4.03 4.00
CA GLY A 106 9.43 3.81 3.98
C GLY A 106 9.93 3.15 2.70
N THR A 107 9.05 2.60 1.86
CA THR A 107 9.43 2.12 0.53
C THR A 107 9.59 3.28 -0.43
N LYS A 108 10.75 3.36 -1.09
CA LYS A 108 11.02 4.33 -2.15
C LYS A 108 10.82 3.68 -3.53
N PRO A 109 9.73 3.95 -4.26
CA PRO A 109 9.59 3.47 -5.62
C PRO A 109 10.71 4.06 -6.51
N GLY A 110 11.22 3.24 -7.43
CA GLY A 110 12.12 3.71 -8.48
C GLY A 110 11.40 4.64 -9.45
N GLY A 111 12.13 5.48 -10.20
CA GLY A 111 11.53 6.49 -11.08
C GLY A 111 10.50 5.94 -12.06
N ASN A 112 10.72 4.74 -12.58
CA ASN A 112 9.82 4.06 -13.53
C ASN A 112 9.07 2.86 -12.92
N SER A 113 9.18 2.61 -11.61
CA SER A 113 8.72 1.34 -11.03
C SER A 113 7.20 1.18 -11.08
N ILE A 114 6.44 2.27 -10.88
CA ILE A 114 4.98 2.27 -11.01
C ILE A 114 4.56 2.01 -12.46
N TYR A 115 5.27 2.60 -13.43
CA TYR A 115 5.02 2.37 -14.85
C TYR A 115 5.26 0.89 -15.22
N HIS A 116 6.33 0.28 -14.74
CA HIS A 116 6.61 -1.14 -15.01
C HIS A 116 5.57 -2.07 -14.37
N LEU A 117 5.08 -1.77 -13.16
CA LEU A 117 3.96 -2.50 -12.56
C LEU A 117 2.72 -2.40 -13.44
N TRP A 118 2.32 -1.18 -13.81
CA TRP A 118 1.17 -0.95 -14.67
C TRP A 118 1.30 -1.69 -16.01
N LYS A 119 2.48 -1.63 -16.63
CA LYS A 119 2.78 -2.30 -17.91
C LYS A 119 2.61 -3.82 -17.83
N ALA A 120 2.89 -4.44 -16.68
CA ALA A 120 2.68 -5.88 -16.53
C ALA A 120 1.20 -6.27 -16.69
N PHE A 121 0.29 -5.48 -16.12
CA PHE A 121 -1.17 -5.69 -16.27
C PHE A 121 -1.70 -5.32 -17.66
N ASP A 122 -1.04 -4.40 -18.34
CA ASP A 122 -1.39 -4.01 -19.72
C ASP A 122 -0.99 -5.09 -20.73
N LEU A 123 0.18 -5.70 -20.53
CA LEU A 123 0.67 -6.78 -21.39
C LEU A 123 -0.02 -8.13 -21.13
N GLU A 124 -0.38 -8.41 -19.87
CA GLU A 124 -1.02 -9.66 -19.47
C GLU A 124 -2.40 -9.41 -18.84
N PRO A 125 -3.49 -9.51 -19.62
CA PRO A 125 -4.85 -9.28 -19.15
C PRO A 125 -5.26 -10.19 -17.98
N MET A 126 -4.74 -11.42 -17.92
CA MET A 126 -5.02 -12.39 -16.85
C MET A 126 -4.15 -12.19 -15.61
N CYS A 127 -3.21 -11.23 -15.62
CA CYS A 127 -2.40 -10.91 -14.45
C CYS A 127 -3.30 -10.33 -13.36
N ALA A 128 -3.45 -11.07 -12.26
CA ALA A 128 -4.23 -10.67 -11.10
C ALA A 128 -3.41 -9.88 -10.08
N GLY A 129 -2.10 -10.12 -10.02
CA GLY A 129 -1.18 -9.42 -9.12
C GLY A 129 0.25 -9.39 -9.63
N ALA A 130 0.97 -8.32 -9.30
CA ALA A 130 2.35 -8.11 -9.71
C ALA A 130 3.13 -7.38 -8.59
N CYS A 131 4.44 -7.63 -8.51
CA CYS A 131 5.32 -6.91 -7.59
C CYS A 131 6.64 -6.51 -8.26
N GLY A 132 7.26 -5.45 -7.75
CA GLY A 132 8.60 -5.03 -8.19
C GLY A 132 9.71 -5.75 -7.43
N GLU A 133 10.94 -5.61 -7.93
CA GLU A 133 12.14 -6.01 -7.19
C GLU A 133 12.36 -5.09 -5.99
N ILE A 134 12.51 -5.67 -4.80
CA ILE A 134 12.89 -4.95 -3.58
C ILE A 134 14.40 -5.01 -3.41
N LYS A 135 15.01 -3.84 -3.13
CA LYS A 135 16.44 -3.71 -2.86
C LYS A 135 16.65 -2.99 -1.53
N ALA A 136 17.57 -3.51 -0.73
CA ALA A 136 18.07 -2.80 0.44
C ALA A 136 18.92 -1.59 -0.01
N MET A 137 18.85 -0.49 0.75
CA MET A 137 19.73 0.66 0.52
C MET A 137 21.12 0.38 1.07
N LEU A 138 22.07 0.05 0.20
CA LEU A 138 23.41 -0.40 0.61
C LEU A 138 24.39 0.73 0.98
N GLY A 139 23.99 1.98 0.74
CA GLY A 139 24.84 3.15 0.90
C GLY A 139 25.93 3.25 -0.16
N THR A 140 26.66 4.37 -0.16
CA THR A 140 27.75 4.59 -1.12
C THR A 140 28.82 3.51 -0.98
N GLY A 141 29.16 2.85 -2.08
CA GLY A 141 30.14 1.75 -2.11
C GLY A 141 29.75 0.51 -1.30
N GLY A 142 28.47 0.34 -0.95
CA GLY A 142 28.01 -0.81 -0.18
C GLY A 142 28.37 -0.76 1.31
N LYS A 143 28.75 0.40 1.84
CA LYS A 143 29.18 0.58 3.24
C LYS A 143 28.20 -0.03 4.27
N HIS A 144 26.90 -0.04 4.00
CA HIS A 144 25.91 -0.60 4.93
C HIS A 144 25.94 -2.13 5.00
N LEU A 145 26.54 -2.83 4.03
CA LEU A 145 26.71 -4.29 4.07
C LEU A 145 27.64 -4.75 5.22
N LEU A 146 28.43 -3.86 5.81
CA LEU A 146 29.20 -4.16 7.02
C LEU A 146 28.29 -4.41 8.23
N ASN A 147 27.05 -3.92 8.21
CA ASN A 147 26.05 -4.23 9.22
C ASN A 147 25.41 -5.59 8.90
N PRO A 148 25.56 -6.61 9.78
CA PRO A 148 24.99 -7.94 9.54
C PRO A 148 23.49 -7.93 9.25
N LEU A 149 22.72 -7.02 9.86
CA LEU A 149 21.28 -6.92 9.63
C LEU A 149 20.97 -6.51 8.18
N VAL A 150 21.70 -5.52 7.66
CA VAL A 150 21.53 -5.04 6.28
C VAL A 150 22.03 -6.07 5.28
N ALA A 151 23.13 -6.76 5.61
CA ALA A 151 23.67 -7.83 4.77
C ALA A 151 22.69 -8.99 4.63
N THR A 152 22.15 -9.48 5.75
CA THR A 152 21.15 -10.56 5.78
C THR A 152 19.90 -10.15 5.01
N GLN A 153 19.37 -8.95 5.25
CA GLN A 153 18.20 -8.46 4.53
C GLN A 153 18.44 -8.34 3.02
N ASN A 154 19.61 -7.84 2.60
CA ASN A 154 19.97 -7.77 1.19
C ASN A 154 20.07 -9.16 0.56
N PHE A 155 20.68 -10.12 1.26
CA PHE A 155 20.77 -11.51 0.81
C PHE A 155 19.39 -12.11 0.62
N GLU A 156 18.51 -12.02 1.62
CA GLU A 156 17.14 -12.54 1.57
C GLU A 156 16.35 -11.97 0.37
N TYR A 157 16.38 -10.64 0.18
CA TYR A 157 15.71 -10.01 -0.95
C TYR A 157 16.30 -10.42 -2.29
N LYS A 158 17.62 -10.56 -2.39
CA LYS A 158 18.26 -11.00 -3.64
C LYS A 158 17.93 -12.43 -3.98
N MET A 159 18.01 -13.34 -3.01
CA MET A 159 17.66 -14.74 -3.21
C MET A 159 16.20 -14.89 -3.63
N SER A 160 15.27 -14.24 -2.93
CA SER A 160 13.84 -14.29 -3.27
C SER A 160 13.53 -13.73 -4.66
N ASN A 161 14.18 -12.63 -5.08
CA ASN A 161 13.92 -12.02 -6.39
C ASN A 161 14.62 -12.73 -7.56
N ILE A 162 15.68 -13.51 -7.30
CA ILE A 162 16.43 -14.23 -8.35
C ILE A 162 15.92 -15.67 -8.51
N LEU A 163 15.55 -16.34 -7.41
CA LEU A 163 15.17 -17.74 -7.43
C LEU A 163 13.67 -17.92 -7.24
N ASP A 164 13.14 -17.53 -6.08
CA ASP A 164 11.78 -17.91 -5.67
C ASP A 164 10.73 -17.26 -6.57
N LYS A 165 10.71 -15.93 -6.66
CA LYS A 165 9.65 -15.22 -7.42
C LYS A 165 9.65 -15.54 -8.91
N PRO A 166 10.81 -15.60 -9.61
CA PRO A 166 10.80 -16.00 -11.01
C PRO A 166 10.34 -17.45 -11.22
N LEU A 167 10.73 -18.37 -10.33
CA LEU A 167 10.30 -19.75 -10.38
C LEU A 167 8.79 -19.86 -10.18
N GLU A 168 8.26 -19.26 -9.12
CA GLU A 168 6.83 -19.23 -8.85
C GLU A 168 6.07 -18.60 -10.04
N SER A 169 6.54 -17.45 -10.53
CA SER A 169 5.92 -16.76 -11.66
C SER A 169 5.91 -17.61 -12.93
N ALA A 170 6.92 -18.46 -13.15
CA ALA A 170 6.94 -19.39 -14.28
C ALA A 170 5.87 -20.49 -14.17
N PHE A 171 5.42 -20.81 -12.96
CA PHE A 171 4.26 -21.67 -12.69
C PHE A 171 2.93 -20.90 -12.63
N GLY A 172 2.92 -19.60 -12.92
CA GLY A 172 1.70 -18.78 -12.96
C GLY A 172 1.18 -18.34 -11.59
N PHE A 173 1.99 -18.41 -10.54
CA PHE A 173 1.61 -18.04 -9.17
C PHE A 173 2.75 -17.28 -8.49
N ILE A 174 2.46 -16.49 -7.46
CA ILE A 174 3.48 -16.00 -6.52
C ILE A 174 2.93 -16.24 -5.13
N SER A 175 3.67 -16.94 -4.28
CA SER A 175 3.18 -17.36 -2.96
C SER A 175 2.90 -16.18 -2.04
N VAL A 176 3.72 -15.13 -2.16
CA VAL A 176 3.60 -13.90 -1.40
C VAL A 176 4.03 -12.71 -2.27
N LEU A 177 3.09 -11.84 -2.60
CA LEU A 177 3.41 -10.52 -3.11
C LEU A 177 3.90 -9.67 -1.94
N PRO A 178 5.09 -9.06 -2.04
CA PRO A 178 5.63 -8.24 -0.95
C PRO A 178 4.68 -7.08 -0.61
N GLY A 179 4.33 -6.92 0.67
CA GLY A 179 3.55 -5.78 1.17
C GLY A 179 4.20 -4.42 0.84
N ALA A 180 5.52 -4.40 0.75
CA ALA A 180 6.28 -3.17 0.53
C ALA A 180 5.99 -2.47 -0.80
N PHE A 181 5.81 -3.22 -1.89
CA PHE A 181 5.52 -2.69 -3.22
C PHE A 181 4.88 -3.75 -4.12
N SER A 182 3.56 -3.79 -4.10
CA SER A 182 2.74 -4.74 -4.88
C SER A 182 1.56 -4.04 -5.51
N ALA A 183 1.01 -4.68 -6.53
CA ALA A 183 -0.18 -4.21 -7.21
C ALA A 183 -1.11 -5.38 -7.52
N TYR A 184 -2.40 -5.08 -7.58
CA TYR A 184 -3.47 -6.03 -7.82
C TYR A 184 -4.44 -5.47 -8.83
N ARG A 185 -4.97 -6.33 -9.70
CA ARG A 185 -6.09 -5.98 -10.57
C ARG A 185 -7.36 -5.92 -9.71
N TYR A 186 -8.02 -4.77 -9.68
CA TYR A 186 -9.11 -4.54 -8.72
C TYR A 186 -10.30 -5.49 -8.93
N VAL A 187 -10.65 -5.80 -10.18
CA VAL A 187 -11.75 -6.73 -10.49
C VAL A 187 -11.47 -8.13 -9.97
N ALA A 188 -10.20 -8.57 -9.99
CA ALA A 188 -9.81 -9.89 -9.50
C ALA A 188 -9.94 -9.99 -7.97
N LEU A 189 -9.90 -8.87 -7.26
CA LEU A 189 -10.08 -8.83 -5.81
C LEU A 189 -11.55 -8.89 -5.38
N GLN A 190 -12.50 -8.66 -6.29
CA GLN A 190 -13.91 -8.52 -5.92
C GLN A 190 -14.50 -9.86 -5.47
N ASN A 191 -15.44 -9.74 -4.53
CA ASN A 191 -16.24 -10.88 -4.14
C ASN A 191 -17.34 -11.16 -5.17
N ASP A 192 -17.79 -12.42 -5.21
CA ASP A 192 -18.93 -12.84 -5.99
C ASP A 192 -20.25 -12.25 -5.45
N LYS A 193 -21.34 -12.57 -6.14
CA LYS A 193 -22.71 -12.16 -5.76
C LYS A 193 -23.16 -12.65 -4.39
N ASN A 194 -22.55 -13.71 -3.85
CA ASN A 194 -22.82 -14.26 -2.53
C ASN A 194 -21.93 -13.62 -1.44
N GLY A 195 -21.06 -12.67 -1.83
CA GLY A 195 -20.11 -12.02 -0.94
C GLY A 195 -18.85 -12.84 -0.67
N GLN A 196 -18.61 -13.93 -1.40
CA GLN A 196 -17.44 -14.79 -1.26
C GLN A 196 -16.35 -14.39 -2.27
N GLY A 197 -15.12 -14.23 -1.81
CA GLY A 197 -14.00 -13.94 -2.69
C GLY A 197 -12.76 -13.44 -1.97
N PRO A 198 -11.74 -12.95 -2.70
CA PRO A 198 -10.44 -12.63 -2.14
C PRO A 198 -10.48 -11.59 -1.03
N LEU A 199 -11.25 -10.50 -1.21
CA LEU A 199 -11.35 -9.46 -0.19
C LEU A 199 -12.11 -9.93 1.06
N GLU A 200 -13.13 -10.78 0.93
CA GLU A 200 -13.82 -11.34 2.11
C GLU A 200 -12.84 -12.10 3.00
N LYS A 201 -12.08 -13.03 2.41
CA LYS A 201 -11.10 -13.85 3.14
C LYS A 201 -9.94 -13.02 3.67
N TYR A 202 -9.43 -12.07 2.88
CA TYR A 202 -8.39 -11.15 3.34
C TYR A 202 -8.79 -10.38 4.61
N PHE A 203 -10.05 -9.96 4.67
CA PHE A 203 -10.59 -9.19 5.77
C PHE A 203 -11.17 -10.01 6.92
N ALA A 204 -11.24 -11.34 6.80
CA ALA A 204 -11.76 -12.21 7.84
C ALA A 204 -10.87 -12.22 9.11
N GLY A 205 -9.56 -11.96 8.95
CA GLY A 205 -8.60 -11.85 10.05
C GLY A 205 -8.96 -10.81 11.11
N GLU A 206 -9.58 -9.68 10.72
CA GLU A 206 -10.02 -8.64 11.67
C GLU A 206 -11.07 -9.16 12.68
N LYS A 207 -11.92 -10.10 12.27
CA LYS A 207 -12.94 -10.68 13.16
C LYS A 207 -12.34 -11.68 14.16
N LEU A 208 -11.19 -12.25 13.81
CA LEU A 208 -10.51 -13.29 14.59
C LEU A 208 -9.64 -12.69 15.71
N GLU A 209 -9.07 -11.48 15.51
CA GLU A 209 -8.28 -10.77 16.54
C GLU A 209 -9.07 -10.46 17.83
N GLY A 210 -10.40 -10.57 17.83
CA GLY A 210 -11.26 -10.34 19.01
C GLY A 210 -12.03 -11.55 19.53
N ALA A 211 -12.00 -12.68 18.83
CA ALA A 211 -12.94 -13.81 19.06
C ALA A 211 -12.29 -15.07 19.66
N GLY A 212 -11.04 -15.01 20.11
CA GLY A 212 -10.35 -16.18 20.67
C GLY A 212 -10.07 -17.27 19.64
N ALA A 213 -9.62 -16.87 18.45
CA ALA A 213 -9.27 -17.79 17.37
C ALA A 213 -8.15 -18.75 17.80
N GLY A 214 -8.29 -20.04 17.46
CA GLY A 214 -7.29 -21.06 17.74
C GLY A 214 -5.93 -20.73 17.10
N ILE A 215 -4.85 -21.26 17.68
CA ILE A 215 -3.45 -20.96 17.31
C ILE A 215 -3.21 -21.13 15.80
N PHE A 216 -3.75 -22.19 15.19
CA PHE A 216 -3.60 -22.45 13.75
C PHE A 216 -4.28 -21.40 12.88
N THR A 217 -5.49 -20.98 13.24
CA THR A 217 -6.21 -19.94 12.53
C THR A 217 -5.49 -18.60 12.65
N SER A 218 -5.08 -18.23 13.87
CA SER A 218 -4.30 -17.02 14.12
C SER A 218 -2.98 -17.02 13.34
N ASN A 219 -2.29 -18.17 13.25
CA ASN A 219 -1.07 -18.32 12.47
C ASN A 219 -1.27 -18.14 10.96
N MET A 220 -2.42 -18.58 10.42
CA MET A 220 -2.75 -18.37 9.02
C MET A 220 -2.89 -16.87 8.69
N TYR A 221 -3.48 -16.09 9.60
CA TYR A 221 -3.67 -14.65 9.43
C TYR A 221 -2.48 -13.80 9.89
N LEU A 222 -1.39 -14.41 10.42
CA LEU A 222 -0.12 -13.69 10.66
C LEU A 222 0.58 -13.25 9.38
N ALA A 223 0.26 -13.89 8.25
CA ALA A 223 0.81 -13.56 6.95
C ALA A 223 -0.34 -13.22 5.98
N GLU A 224 -1.09 -12.17 6.30
CA GLU A 224 -2.30 -11.77 5.57
C GLU A 224 -2.07 -11.57 4.08
N ASP A 225 -0.87 -11.10 3.69
CA ASP A 225 -0.54 -10.78 2.31
C ASP A 225 -0.49 -12.06 1.43
N ARG A 226 -0.34 -13.24 2.06
CA ARG A 226 -0.42 -14.55 1.38
C ARG A 226 -1.85 -14.92 1.00
N ILE A 227 -2.84 -14.46 1.77
CA ILE A 227 -4.24 -14.80 1.55
C ILE A 227 -4.69 -14.28 0.20
N LEU A 228 -4.38 -13.02 -0.12
CA LEU A 228 -4.71 -12.45 -1.42
C LEU A 228 -4.06 -13.23 -2.56
N CYS A 229 -2.77 -13.57 -2.42
CA CYS A 229 -2.06 -14.29 -3.48
C CYS A 229 -2.68 -15.66 -3.73
N PHE A 230 -3.01 -16.40 -2.67
CA PHE A 230 -3.64 -17.71 -2.76
C PHE A 230 -5.03 -17.64 -3.38
N GLU A 231 -5.83 -16.66 -2.98
CA GLU A 231 -7.22 -16.50 -3.45
C GLU A 231 -7.34 -15.97 -4.88
N LEU A 232 -6.25 -15.43 -5.45
CA LEU A 232 -6.21 -14.95 -6.82
C LEU A 232 -5.79 -16.02 -7.84
N VAL A 233 -5.35 -17.19 -7.38
CA VAL A 233 -5.12 -18.34 -8.25
C VAL A 233 -6.38 -19.19 -8.28
N THR A 234 -7.07 -19.16 -9.42
CA THR A 234 -8.29 -19.93 -9.72
C THR A 234 -8.19 -20.56 -11.08
#